data_AF-A0A3B1DFJ1-F1
#
_entry.id   AF-A0A3B1DFJ1-F1
#
_cell.length_a   1.000
_cell.length_b   1.000
_cell.length_c   1.000
_cell.angle_alpha   90.00
_cell.angle_beta   90.00
_cell.angle_gamma   90.00
#
_symmetry.space_group_name_H-M   'P 1'
#
loop_
_entity.id
_entity.type
_entity.pdbx_description
1 polymer ?
#
loop_
_entity_poly.entity_id
_entity_poly.type
_entity_poly.pdbx_seq_one_letter_code
_entity_poly.pdbx_strand_id
1 'polypeptide(L)'
;MKKYFFIISIFFISILNLMGCGNTTGNVGRMQNYAIANVEAAWIRKGEPIEFEKNQWYPADDIESLTDIEMYLLGEYRGVQFFVEKMDVRPYNRLYTKFGRNKFRFFEKKK
;
A
#
# COMPACT_ATOMS: atom_id res chain seq x y z
N MET A 1 5.79 -52.23 -40.96
CA MET A 1 6.62 -51.25 -40.21
C MET A 1 6.11 -49.81 -40.27
N LYS A 2 5.39 -49.36 -41.31
CA LYS A 2 4.87 -47.96 -41.39
C LYS A 2 3.68 -47.64 -40.46
N LYS A 3 2.89 -48.63 -40.03
CA LYS A 3 1.70 -48.42 -39.18
C LYS A 3 2.04 -48.04 -37.72
N TYR A 4 3.13 -48.57 -37.17
CA TYR A 4 3.58 -48.25 -35.80
C TYR A 4 4.17 -46.84 -35.70
N PHE A 5 4.77 -46.33 -36.78
CA PHE A 5 5.36 -44.99 -36.81
C PHE A 5 4.28 -43.89 -36.70
N PHE A 6 3.09 -44.12 -37.27
CA PHE A 6 1.99 -43.16 -37.20
C PHE A 6 1.36 -43.10 -35.79
N ILE A 7 1.31 -44.23 -35.08
CA ILE A 7 0.74 -44.31 -33.72
C ILE A 7 1.67 -43.62 -32.70
N ILE A 8 2.99 -43.76 -32.86
CA ILE A 8 3.98 -43.11 -31.99
C ILE A 8 3.93 -41.57 -32.15
N SER A 9 3.69 -41.08 -33.37
CA SER A 9 3.60 -39.64 -33.65
C SER A 9 2.36 -38.98 -33.00
N ILE A 10 1.25 -39.71 -32.87
CA ILE A 10 0.03 -39.20 -32.22
C ILE A 10 0.23 -39.16 -30.70
N PHE A 11 0.93 -40.15 -30.13
CA PHE A 11 1.22 -40.19 -28.71
C PHE A 11 2.13 -39.05 -28.25
N PHE A 12 3.09 -38.65 -29.10
CA PHE A 12 4.03 -37.57 -28.79
C PHE A 12 3.39 -36.18 -28.77
N ILE A 13 2.37 -35.94 -29.61
CA ILE A 13 1.63 -34.66 -29.67
C ILE A 13 0.68 -34.49 -28.48
N SER A 14 0.15 -35.59 -27.94
CA SER A 14 -0.72 -35.54 -26.74
C SER A 14 0.04 -35.21 -25.45
N ILE A 15 1.35 -35.51 -25.38
CA ILE A 15 2.16 -35.23 -24.18
C ILE A 15 2.50 -33.73 -24.05
N LEU A 16 2.52 -32.99 -25.16
CA LEU A 16 2.83 -31.55 -25.16
C LEU A 16 1.68 -30.66 -24.63
N ASN A 17 0.49 -31.21 -24.43
CA ASN A 17 -0.66 -30.48 -23.88
C ASN A 17 -0.78 -30.58 -22.35
N LEU A 18 0.15 -31.26 -21.67
CA LEU A 18 0.16 -31.40 -20.20
C LEU A 18 1.08 -30.40 -19.49
N MET A 19 1.77 -29.51 -20.22
CA MET A 19 2.44 -28.35 -19.63
C MET A 19 1.43 -27.19 -19.48
N GLY A 20 0.37 -27.43 -18.71
CA GLY A 20 -0.52 -26.37 -18.25
C GLY A 20 0.23 -25.45 -17.29
N CYS A 21 0.10 -24.14 -17.50
CA CYS A 21 0.67 -23.08 -16.67
C CYS A 21 0.58 -23.41 -15.18
N GLY A 22 1.72 -23.54 -14.52
CA GLY A 22 1.80 -23.45 -13.07
C GLY A 22 1.35 -22.04 -12.67
N ASN A 23 0.10 -21.89 -12.25
CA ASN A 23 -0.31 -20.69 -11.52
C ASN A 23 0.54 -20.66 -10.25
N THR A 24 1.53 -19.77 -10.21
CA THR A 24 2.18 -19.40 -8.96
C THR A 24 1.13 -18.75 -8.07
N THR A 25 0.54 -19.52 -7.16
CA THR A 25 -0.17 -19.02 -5.98
C THR A 25 0.87 -18.49 -4.98
N GLY A 26 1.56 -17.43 -5.38
CA GLY A 26 2.67 -16.84 -4.62
C GLY A 26 2.63 -15.32 -4.73
N ASN A 27 1.98 -14.69 -3.75
CA ASN A 27 2.02 -13.26 -3.39
C ASN A 27 2.02 -12.23 -4.54
N VAL A 28 1.08 -12.35 -5.49
CA VAL A 28 0.73 -11.23 -6.37
C VAL A 28 -0.17 -10.27 -5.59
N GLY A 29 0.43 -9.32 -4.86
CA GLY A 29 -0.24 -8.09 -4.45
C GLY A 29 -1.35 -8.20 -3.39
N ARG A 30 -1.03 -8.63 -2.16
CA ARG A 30 -1.78 -8.12 -1.00
C ARG A 30 -1.44 -6.64 -0.84
N MET A 31 -2.08 -5.78 -1.64
CA MET A 31 -1.97 -4.34 -1.50
C MET A 31 -2.45 -3.99 -0.09
N GLN A 32 -1.58 -3.36 0.70
CA GLN A 32 -1.99 -2.81 1.99
C GLN A 32 -3.17 -1.86 1.72
N ASN A 33 -4.31 -2.14 2.34
CA ASN A 33 -5.47 -1.26 2.29
C ASN A 33 -5.72 -0.78 3.71
N TYR A 34 -5.49 0.50 3.95
CA TYR A 34 -5.66 1.10 5.27
C TYR A 34 -7.11 1.52 5.48
N ALA A 35 -7.62 1.32 6.70
CA ALA A 35 -8.96 1.74 7.07
C ALA A 35 -9.16 3.23 6.77
N ILE A 36 -10.27 3.56 6.11
CA ILE A 36 -10.55 4.92 5.66
C ILE A 36 -11.61 5.52 6.57
N ALA A 37 -11.24 6.57 7.30
CA ALA A 37 -12.24 7.43 7.90
C ALA A 37 -12.95 8.23 6.80
N ASN A 38 -14.29 8.23 6.82
CA ASN A 38 -15.09 9.01 5.87
C ASN A 38 -14.93 10.53 6.06
N VAL A 39 -14.54 10.96 7.27
CA VAL A 39 -14.41 12.37 7.64
C VAL A 39 -13.10 12.56 8.41
N GLU A 40 -12.41 13.66 8.12
CA GLU A 40 -11.20 14.06 8.85
C GLU A 40 -11.53 14.32 10.34
N ALA A 41 -10.66 13.82 11.22
CA ALA A 41 -10.86 13.92 12.65
C ALA A 41 -11.01 15.39 13.09
N ALA A 42 -11.92 15.65 14.03
CA ALA A 42 -12.28 17.02 14.40
C ALA A 42 -11.10 17.82 14.96
N TRP A 43 -10.16 17.17 15.67
CA TRP A 43 -8.97 17.81 16.23
C TRP A 43 -7.98 18.23 15.12
N ILE A 44 -7.86 17.45 14.05
CA ILE A 44 -7.03 17.80 12.88
C ILE A 44 -7.57 19.08 12.23
N ARG A 45 -8.90 19.13 12.02
CA ARG A 45 -9.59 20.31 11.47
C ARG A 45 -9.49 21.56 12.36
N LYS A 46 -9.22 21.38 13.66
CA LYS A 46 -8.97 22.48 14.61
C LYS A 46 -7.50 22.90 14.68
N GLY A 47 -6.61 22.25 13.93
CA GLY A 47 -5.18 22.56 13.93
C GLY A 47 -4.40 21.94 15.10
N GLU A 48 -4.97 20.96 15.80
CA GLU A 48 -4.27 20.29 16.91
C GLU A 48 -3.14 19.39 16.38
N PRO A 49 -1.97 19.33 17.05
CA PRO A 49 -0.82 18.58 16.57
C PRO A 49 -0.86 17.09 16.91
N ILE A 50 -0.07 16.31 16.19
CA ILE A 50 0.39 14.97 16.59
C ILE A 50 1.66 15.13 17.42
N GLU A 51 1.72 14.47 18.57
CA GLU A 51 2.95 14.35 19.35
C GLU A 51 3.68 13.07 18.97
N PHE A 52 4.83 13.20 18.33
CA PHE A 52 5.63 12.07 17.86
C PHE A 52 7.13 12.39 17.95
N GLU A 53 7.89 11.46 18.53
CA GLU A 53 9.34 11.61 18.77
C GLU A 53 9.71 12.91 19.50
N LYS A 54 8.96 13.27 20.55
CA LYS A 54 9.12 14.50 21.33
C LYS A 54 8.93 15.81 20.52
N ASN A 55 8.41 15.71 19.31
CA ASN A 55 8.07 16.86 18.46
C ASN A 55 6.56 16.99 18.32
N GLN A 56 6.10 18.23 18.14
CA GLN A 56 4.73 18.53 17.76
C GLN A 56 4.65 18.77 16.26
N TRP A 57 3.79 18.01 15.60
CA TRP A 57 3.57 18.04 14.17
C TRP A 57 2.19 18.63 13.90
N TYR A 58 2.12 19.78 13.26
CA TYR A 58 0.88 20.52 13.05
C TYR A 58 0.34 20.23 11.65
N PRO A 59 -0.99 20.09 11.48
CA PRO A 59 -1.57 19.85 10.17
C PRO A 59 -1.33 21.07 9.27
N ALA A 60 -0.87 20.81 8.05
CA ALA A 60 -0.76 21.84 7.03
C ALA A 60 -2.13 22.11 6.38
N ASP A 61 -2.31 23.31 5.86
CA ASP A 61 -3.54 23.69 5.13
C ASP A 61 -3.55 23.19 3.68
N ASP A 62 -3.09 21.95 3.48
CA ASP A 62 -3.04 21.31 2.16
C ASP A 62 -3.14 19.78 2.28
N ILE A 63 -3.46 19.12 1.18
CA ILE A 63 -3.81 17.70 1.08
C ILE A 63 -3.05 17.08 -0.09
N GLU A 64 -2.46 15.92 0.14
CA GLU A 64 -1.75 15.18 -0.90
C GLU A 64 -2.52 13.94 -1.35
N SER A 65 -2.43 13.67 -2.65
CA SER A 65 -3.07 12.51 -3.28
C SER A 65 -2.07 11.36 -3.42
N LEU A 66 -1.88 10.61 -2.33
CA LEU A 66 -0.97 9.46 -2.26
C LEU A 66 -1.76 8.14 -2.29
N THR A 67 -1.11 7.05 -2.67
CA THR A 67 -1.68 5.68 -2.60
C THR A 67 -1.22 4.97 -1.35
N ASP A 68 -2.01 4.00 -0.87
CA ASP A 68 -1.66 3.20 0.32
C ASP A 68 -0.33 2.45 0.16
N ILE A 69 0.09 2.15 -1.07
CA ILE A 69 1.34 1.45 -1.36
C ILE A 69 2.55 2.36 -1.13
N GLU A 70 2.39 3.68 -1.27
CA GLU A 70 3.44 4.67 -1.02
C GLU A 70 3.62 4.97 0.47
N MET A 71 2.68 4.52 1.30
CA MET A 71 2.63 4.88 2.72
C MET A 71 3.07 3.73 3.61
N TYR A 72 3.74 4.09 4.71
CA TYR A 72 4.12 3.22 5.80
C TYR A 72 3.42 3.67 7.08
N LEU A 73 2.62 2.80 7.67
CA LEU A 73 1.95 3.05 8.95
C LEU A 73 2.98 3.13 10.07
N LEU A 74 3.09 4.29 10.72
CA LEU A 74 3.95 4.47 11.88
C LEU A 74 3.25 4.16 13.20
N GLY A 75 1.94 4.43 13.29
CA GLY A 75 1.19 4.19 14.51
C GLY A 75 -0.19 4.81 14.47
N GLU A 76 -0.75 4.99 15.66
CA GLU A 76 -2.07 5.59 15.87
C GLU A 76 -1.97 6.68 16.93
N TYR A 77 -2.63 7.82 16.70
CA TYR A 77 -2.72 8.93 17.63
C TYR A 77 -4.18 9.34 17.78
N ARG A 78 -4.71 9.26 19.01
CA ARG A 78 -6.12 9.58 19.33
C ARG A 78 -7.13 8.88 18.40
N GLY A 79 -6.91 7.60 18.12
CA GLY A 79 -7.80 6.81 17.24
C GLY A 79 -7.58 7.03 15.74
N VAL A 80 -6.59 7.83 15.34
CA VAL A 80 -6.28 8.12 13.92
C VAL A 80 -4.93 7.53 13.56
N GLN A 81 -4.91 6.67 12.55
CA GLN A 81 -3.67 6.14 11.99
C GLN A 81 -2.84 7.25 11.34
N PHE A 82 -1.54 7.26 11.63
CA PHE A 82 -0.60 8.17 10.99
C PHE A 82 0.55 7.42 10.32
N PHE A 83 1.04 8.02 9.25
CA PHE A 83 1.88 7.38 8.25
C PHE A 83 3.08 8.27 7.92
N VAL A 84 4.07 7.67 7.26
CA VAL A 84 5.12 8.36 6.49
C VAL A 84 5.14 7.78 5.09
N GLU A 85 5.66 8.53 4.13
CA GLU A 85 5.99 7.95 2.83
C GLU A 85 7.10 6.91 3.01
N LYS A 86 7.03 5.80 2.27
CA LYS A 86 8.05 4.74 2.30
C LYS A 86 9.44 5.21 1.88
N MET A 87 9.49 6.27 1.07
CA MET A 87 10.72 6.90 0.59
C MET A 87 11.32 7.85 1.64
N ASP A 88 10.53 8.31 2.62
CA ASP A 88 10.97 9.24 3.66
C ASP A 88 11.68 8.47 4.77
N VAL A 89 13.00 8.64 4.83
CA VAL A 89 13.85 8.02 5.85
C VAL A 89 14.07 8.98 7.01
N ARG A 90 14.34 8.44 8.20
CA ARG A 90 14.58 9.29 9.39
C ARG A 90 15.81 10.21 9.18
N PRO A 91 15.76 11.47 9.65
CA PRO A 91 14.63 12.12 10.31
C PRO A 91 13.51 12.45 9.32
N TYR A 92 12.27 12.10 9.68
CA TYR A 92 11.13 12.32 8.80
C TYR A 92 10.90 13.81 8.55
N ASN A 93 10.45 14.11 7.33
CA ASN A 93 10.11 15.47 6.90
C ASN A 93 8.64 15.79 7.16
N ARG A 94 7.77 14.79 7.00
CA ARG A 94 6.31 14.92 7.12
C ARG A 94 5.71 13.70 7.78
N LEU A 95 4.61 13.91 8.51
CA LEU A 95 3.70 12.84 8.89
C LEU A 95 2.40 12.99 8.10
N TYR A 96 1.66 11.90 7.93
CA TYR A 96 0.43 11.90 7.17
C TYR A 96 -0.71 11.25 7.94
N THR A 97 -1.94 11.72 7.76
CA THR A 97 -3.15 10.97 8.17
C THR A 97 -4.06 10.82 6.96
N LYS A 98 -4.70 9.64 6.84
CA LYS A 98 -5.58 9.33 5.70
C LYS A 98 -7.02 9.70 6.02
N PHE A 99 -7.67 10.43 5.11
CA PHE A 99 -9.11 10.68 5.18
C PHE A 99 -9.70 10.63 3.77
N GLY A 100 -10.62 9.70 3.52
CA GLY A 100 -11.07 9.40 2.16
C GLY A 100 -10.09 8.57 1.32
N ARG A 101 -10.46 8.30 0.07
CA ARG A 101 -9.67 7.49 -0.85
C ARG A 101 -8.50 8.32 -1.41
N ASN A 102 -7.28 7.83 -1.22
CA ASN A 102 -6.03 8.44 -1.69
C ASN A 102 -5.91 9.91 -1.31
N LYS A 103 -6.34 10.29 -0.10
CA LYS A 103 -6.31 11.66 0.38
C LYS A 103 -5.66 11.67 1.75
N PHE A 104 -4.57 12.43 1.85
CA PHE A 104 -3.74 12.47 3.04
C PHE A 104 -3.50 13.91 3.47
N ARG A 105 -3.76 14.20 4.75
CA ARG A 105 -3.34 15.45 5.39
C ARG A 105 -1.89 15.29 5.79
N PHE A 106 -1.01 16.17 5.35
CA PHE A 106 0.36 16.17 5.85
C PHE A 106 0.50 17.10 7.06
N PHE A 107 1.49 16.77 7.90
CA PHE A 107 1.82 17.48 9.11
C PHE A 107 3.29 17.84 9.08
N GLU A 108 3.60 19.05 9.51
CA GLU A 108 4.96 19.59 9.55
C GLU A 108 5.35 19.97 10.97
N LYS A 109 6.65 19.88 11.28
CA LYS A 109 7.15 20.40 12.55
C LYS A 109 7.05 21.91 12.55
N LYS A 110 6.67 22.48 13.70
CA LYS A 110 6.83 23.92 13.90
C LYS A 110 8.32 24.26 13.94
N LYS A 111 8.74 25.21 13.09
CA LYS A 111 10.10 25.75 13.13
C LYS A 111 10.37 26.49 14.45
#